data_AF-A0A0K2RMT5-F1
#
_entry.id   AF-A0A0K2RMT5-F1
#
_cell.length_a   1.000
_cell.length_b   1.000
_cell.length_c   1.000
_cell.angle_alpha   90.00
_cell.angle_beta   90.00
_cell.angle_gamma   90.00
#
_symmetry.space_group_name_H-M   'P 1'
#
loop_
_entity.id
_entity.type
_entity.pdbx_description
1 polymer ?
#
loop_
_entity_poly.entity_id
_entity_poly.type
_entity_poly.pdbx_seq_one_letter_code
_entity_poly.pdbx_strand_id
1 'polypeptide(L)'
;MEFAERLSALAAKVRQQREAIQTEEATKNAFVMPFISTILGYDVFNPLEVVPEFTADVGIKKGEKIDYAIVKDGEIQILIECKKSIGPVRIEHASQLFRYFAVTNARIAILTNGEVYQFFTDLDAPNRMDEKPFLVLDLNDIDDSLLPELQKLSKDVFDLDSIINAAGELKYIGELKRTLAAQFREPEDEWVKFLTTRVYTGPYTQRVREQFTSLVKKASKQFLNDQANERLKKALGSQTFTQIDDSAILPKVTSEPVVESDLAEADGIATTLEEIEGYQIVRAIVCSDVKPSRVFQRDAKSYFAVLLDDNNRRPIARLHFNRTQKYIGLFDEHKEERRVPIDSLEDIYEHADALRASVKGYL
;
A
#
# COMPACT_ATOMS: atom_id res chain seq x y z
N MET A 1 -14.51 15.72 16.69
CA MET A 1 -13.88 14.64 15.92
C MET A 1 -12.39 14.88 15.92
N GLU A 2 -11.64 13.82 16.17
CA GLU A 2 -10.18 13.83 16.10
C GLU A 2 -9.72 14.13 14.66
N PHE A 3 -8.49 14.62 14.48
CA PHE A 3 -7.97 14.98 13.15
C PHE A 3 -8.04 13.79 12.17
N ALA A 4 -7.61 12.61 12.61
CA ALA A 4 -7.63 11.39 11.81
C ALA A 4 -9.07 11.00 11.37
N GLU A 5 -10.05 11.10 12.27
CA GLU A 5 -11.45 10.79 11.94
C GLU A 5 -12.00 11.71 10.85
N ARG A 6 -11.71 13.01 10.92
CA ARG A 6 -12.13 13.99 9.89
C ARG A 6 -11.50 13.65 8.54
N LEU A 7 -10.22 13.28 8.54
CA LEU A 7 -9.51 12.90 7.31
C LEU A 7 -10.06 11.60 6.72
N SER A 8 -10.30 10.58 7.56
CA SER A 8 -10.92 9.33 7.12
C SER A 8 -12.33 9.55 6.55
N ALA A 9 -13.12 10.46 7.13
CA ALA A 9 -14.43 10.82 6.61
C ALA A 9 -14.34 11.50 5.22
N LEU A 10 -13.38 12.41 5.03
CA LEU A 10 -13.13 13.03 3.73
C LEU A 10 -12.68 11.99 2.69
N ALA A 11 -11.77 11.08 3.08
CA ALA A 11 -11.31 9.99 2.24
C ALA A 11 -12.45 9.06 1.79
N ALA A 12 -13.36 8.70 2.71
CA ALA A 12 -14.54 7.93 2.38
C ALA A 12 -15.46 8.65 1.39
N LYS A 13 -15.65 9.96 1.55
CA LYS A 13 -16.41 10.80 0.62
C LYS A 13 -15.79 10.81 -0.78
N VAL A 14 -14.46 10.95 -0.88
CA VAL A 14 -13.74 10.90 -2.16
C VAL A 14 -13.97 9.57 -2.85
N ARG A 15 -13.76 8.44 -2.15
CA ARG A 15 -14.00 7.09 -2.70
C ARG A 15 -15.42 6.90 -3.24
N GLN A 16 -16.42 7.43 -2.55
CA GLN A 16 -17.82 7.26 -2.94
C GLN A 16 -18.23 8.16 -4.12
N GLN A 17 -17.71 9.39 -4.19
CA GLN A 17 -18.25 10.43 -5.07
C GLN A 17 -17.36 10.74 -6.29
N ARG A 18 -16.10 10.30 -6.29
CA ARG A 18 -15.10 10.67 -7.31
C ARG A 18 -15.58 10.44 -8.73
N GLU A 19 -16.19 9.30 -9.03
CA GLU A 19 -16.64 8.96 -10.40
C GLU A 19 -17.74 9.89 -10.91
N ALA A 20 -18.56 10.43 -10.01
CA ALA A 20 -19.62 11.37 -10.36
C ALA A 20 -19.10 12.81 -10.56
N ILE A 21 -17.89 13.11 -10.08
CA ILE A 21 -17.28 14.44 -10.16
C ILE A 21 -16.35 14.47 -11.36
N GLN A 22 -16.71 15.25 -12.38
CA GLN A 22 -15.96 15.28 -13.65
C GLN A 22 -15.33 16.64 -13.96
N THR A 23 -15.77 17.71 -13.29
CA THR A 23 -15.28 19.06 -13.52
C THR A 23 -14.34 19.50 -12.42
N GLU A 24 -13.46 20.45 -12.75
CA GLU A 24 -12.53 21.04 -11.78
C GLU A 24 -13.31 21.80 -10.70
N GLU A 25 -14.33 22.57 -11.08
CA GLU A 25 -15.21 23.26 -10.12
C GLU A 25 -15.94 22.30 -9.18
N ALA A 26 -16.45 21.17 -9.68
CA ALA A 26 -17.07 20.17 -8.81
C ALA A 26 -16.03 19.54 -7.86
N THR A 27 -14.78 19.36 -8.31
CA THR A 27 -13.67 18.87 -7.48
C THR A 27 -13.33 19.86 -6.36
N LYS A 28 -13.21 21.15 -6.70
CA LYS A 28 -13.00 22.24 -5.75
C LYS A 28 -14.09 22.24 -4.67
N ASN A 29 -15.35 22.20 -5.09
CA ASN A 29 -16.49 22.26 -4.19
C ASN A 29 -16.64 21.02 -3.30
N ALA A 30 -16.50 19.83 -3.87
CA ALA A 30 -16.82 18.61 -3.15
C ALA A 30 -15.67 18.07 -2.30
N PHE A 31 -14.41 18.32 -2.69
CA PHE A 31 -13.24 17.70 -2.07
C PHE A 31 -12.26 18.74 -1.51
N VAL A 32 -11.86 19.74 -2.29
CA VAL A 32 -10.80 20.67 -1.88
C VAL A 32 -11.28 21.67 -0.83
N MET A 33 -12.47 22.27 -0.98
CA MET A 33 -13.01 23.17 0.04
C MET A 33 -13.26 22.46 1.38
N PRO A 34 -13.82 21.24 1.42
CA PRO A 34 -13.87 20.45 2.65
C PRO A 34 -12.50 20.12 3.22
N PHE A 35 -11.47 19.91 2.39
CA PHE A 35 -10.11 19.73 2.88
C PHE A 35 -9.60 20.99 3.59
N ILE A 36 -9.72 22.16 2.95
CA ILE A 36 -9.32 23.46 3.53
C ILE A 36 -10.08 23.73 4.84
N SER A 37 -11.40 23.54 4.84
CA SER A 37 -12.23 23.89 6.00
C SER A 37 -12.18 22.87 7.13
N THR A 38 -12.29 21.58 6.82
CA THR A 38 -12.50 20.53 7.83
C THR A 38 -11.18 19.93 8.30
N ILE A 39 -10.17 19.85 7.42
CA ILE A 39 -8.86 19.25 7.73
C ILE A 39 -7.87 20.34 8.16
N LEU A 40 -7.67 21.36 7.33
CA LEU A 40 -6.76 22.45 7.68
C LEU A 40 -7.38 23.46 8.65
N GLY A 41 -8.72 23.52 8.76
CA GLY A 41 -9.40 24.37 9.74
C GLY A 41 -9.51 25.84 9.34
N TYR A 42 -9.26 26.18 8.07
CA TYR A 42 -9.38 27.55 7.58
C TYR A 42 -10.81 27.88 7.16
N ASP A 43 -11.28 29.09 7.46
CA ASP A 43 -12.62 29.51 7.10
C ASP A 43 -12.72 29.90 5.62
N VAL A 44 -13.27 28.99 4.81
CA VAL A 44 -13.51 29.20 3.38
C VAL A 44 -14.56 30.28 3.06
N PHE A 45 -15.32 30.74 4.05
CA PHE A 45 -16.28 31.85 3.92
C PHE A 45 -15.70 33.19 4.33
N ASN A 46 -14.50 33.21 4.91
CA ASN A 46 -13.80 34.43 5.28
C ASN A 46 -12.78 34.82 4.19
N PRO A 47 -13.06 35.84 3.36
CA PRO A 47 -12.16 36.25 2.27
C PRO A 47 -10.85 36.88 2.76
N LEU A 48 -10.72 37.18 4.06
CA LEU A 48 -9.46 37.63 4.66
C LEU A 48 -8.58 36.45 5.10
N GLU A 49 -9.07 35.22 4.98
CA GLU A 49 -8.40 34.00 5.42
C GLU A 49 -8.23 33.01 4.26
N VAL A 50 -9.26 32.81 3.45
CA VAL A 50 -9.21 32.01 2.21
C VAL A 50 -9.69 32.87 1.05
N VAL A 51 -8.77 33.17 0.13
CA VAL A 51 -9.05 33.98 -1.06
C VAL A 51 -9.24 33.04 -2.24
N PRO A 52 -10.47 32.86 -2.76
CA PRO A 52 -10.71 32.09 -3.98
C PRO A 52 -10.30 32.90 -5.22
N GLU A 53 -9.94 32.19 -6.30
CA GLU A 53 -9.52 32.79 -7.58
C GLU A 53 -8.45 33.89 -7.41
N PHE A 54 -7.48 33.64 -6.52
CA PHE A 54 -6.44 34.58 -6.16
C PHE A 54 -5.64 35.04 -7.37
N THR A 55 -5.48 36.36 -7.50
CA THR A 55 -4.68 37.01 -8.54
C THR A 55 -3.54 37.79 -7.91
N ALA A 56 -2.39 37.78 -8.58
CA ALA A 56 -1.22 38.58 -8.24
C ALA A 56 -0.71 39.25 -9.52
N ASP A 57 0.08 40.31 -9.39
CA ASP A 57 0.68 41.01 -10.53
C ASP A 57 1.81 40.17 -11.17
N VAL A 58 1.42 39.11 -11.87
CA VAL A 58 2.34 38.27 -12.65
C VAL A 58 2.53 38.94 -14.00
N GLY A 59 3.62 39.70 -14.18
CA GLY A 59 3.89 40.53 -15.37
C GLY A 59 3.98 39.83 -16.74
N ILE A 60 3.61 38.55 -16.84
CA ILE A 60 3.83 37.69 -18.03
C ILE A 60 2.50 37.19 -18.63
N LYS A 61 1.41 37.05 -17.87
CA LYS A 61 0.11 36.56 -18.38
C LYS A 61 -1.08 37.24 -17.70
N LYS A 62 -1.84 38.01 -18.47
CA LYS A 62 -3.05 38.71 -18.01
C LYS A 62 -4.21 37.71 -17.84
N GLY A 63 -4.81 37.66 -16.65
CA GLY A 63 -6.01 36.85 -16.37
C GLY A 63 -5.77 35.43 -15.85
N GLU A 64 -4.53 35.08 -15.51
CA GLU A 64 -4.21 33.85 -14.79
C GLU A 64 -4.57 34.01 -13.29
N LYS A 65 -5.04 32.95 -12.64
CA LYS A 65 -5.48 32.95 -11.24
C LYS A 65 -5.15 31.60 -10.60
N ILE A 66 -4.86 31.60 -9.31
CA ILE A 66 -4.73 30.41 -8.46
C ILE A 66 -6.07 30.15 -7.78
N ASP A 67 -6.46 28.89 -7.64
CA ASP A 67 -7.79 28.54 -7.15
C ASP A 67 -8.06 29.01 -5.72
N TYR A 68 -7.11 28.80 -4.81
CA TYR A 68 -7.20 29.31 -3.45
C TYR A 68 -5.86 29.81 -2.94
N ALA A 69 -5.88 30.89 -2.19
CA ALA A 69 -4.76 31.34 -1.37
C ALA A 69 -5.19 31.42 0.10
N ILE A 70 -4.38 30.88 0.99
CA ILE A 70 -4.59 30.96 2.44
C ILE A 70 -3.75 32.12 2.98
N VAL A 71 -4.42 33.04 3.66
CA VAL A 71 -3.86 34.22 4.30
C VAL A 71 -3.74 33.95 5.79
N LYS A 72 -2.55 34.21 6.35
CA LYS A 72 -2.32 34.23 7.80
C LYS A 72 -1.51 35.46 8.15
N ASP A 73 -1.94 36.17 9.19
CA ASP A 73 -1.32 37.41 9.67
C ASP A 73 -1.18 38.50 8.57
N GLY A 74 -2.11 38.53 7.62
CA GLY A 74 -2.15 39.49 6.51
C GLY A 74 -1.25 39.12 5.32
N GLU A 75 -0.55 37.98 5.38
CA GLU A 75 0.33 37.50 4.32
C GLU A 75 -0.18 36.20 3.70
N ILE A 76 0.06 36.02 2.41
CA ILE A 76 -0.23 34.77 1.69
C ILE A 76 0.79 33.73 2.13
N GLN A 77 0.33 32.64 2.76
CA GLN A 77 1.20 31.57 3.25
C GLN A 77 1.15 30.32 2.37
N ILE A 78 -0.05 29.97 1.88
CA ILE A 78 -0.28 28.74 1.11
C ILE A 78 -1.01 29.07 -0.18
N LEU A 79 -0.52 28.56 -1.30
CA LEU A 79 -1.20 28.58 -2.60
C LEU A 79 -1.73 27.19 -2.94
N ILE A 80 -2.96 27.10 -3.44
CA ILE A 80 -3.61 25.83 -3.76
C ILE A 80 -4.13 25.89 -5.19
N GLU A 81 -3.66 24.95 -6.01
CA GLU A 81 -4.08 24.75 -7.39
C GLU A 81 -4.77 23.40 -7.52
N CYS A 82 -5.98 23.42 -8.07
CA CYS A 82 -6.81 22.24 -8.23
C CYS A 82 -6.80 21.78 -9.69
N LYS A 83 -6.96 20.48 -9.87
CA LYS A 83 -7.19 19.83 -11.15
C LYS A 83 -8.49 19.04 -11.07
N LYS A 84 -8.98 18.62 -12.24
CA LYS A 84 -10.10 17.67 -12.32
C LYS A 84 -9.75 16.41 -11.52
N SER A 85 -10.72 15.91 -10.77
CA SER A 85 -10.65 14.67 -9.98
C SER A 85 -10.16 13.45 -10.77
N ILE A 86 -10.49 13.38 -12.06
CA ILE A 86 -10.11 12.27 -12.94
C ILE A 86 -8.74 12.55 -13.57
N GLY A 87 -7.81 11.64 -13.32
CA GLY A 87 -6.47 11.65 -13.90
C GLY A 87 -5.36 11.96 -12.91
N PRO A 88 -4.10 11.77 -13.31
CA PRO A 88 -2.95 11.93 -12.43
C PRO A 88 -2.65 13.40 -12.14
N VAL A 89 -2.22 13.67 -10.91
CA VAL A 89 -1.64 14.97 -10.53
C VAL A 89 -0.19 15.02 -11.02
N ARG A 90 0.10 15.89 -11.98
CA ARG A 90 1.43 16.04 -12.60
C ARG A 90 1.97 17.45 -12.40
N ILE A 91 3.25 17.55 -12.02
CA ILE A 91 3.96 18.81 -11.82
C ILE A 91 4.00 19.69 -13.08
N GLU A 92 3.95 19.09 -14.26
CA GLU A 92 3.85 19.79 -15.56
C GLU A 92 2.63 20.72 -15.62
N HIS A 93 1.58 20.41 -14.85
CA HIS A 93 0.36 21.21 -14.76
C HIS A 93 0.42 22.29 -13.66
N ALA A 94 1.53 22.38 -12.91
CA ALA A 94 1.76 23.33 -11.83
C ALA A 94 2.37 24.65 -12.30
N SER A 95 2.42 24.92 -13.62
CA SER A 95 3.03 26.14 -14.16
C SER A 95 2.50 27.44 -13.55
N GLN A 96 1.24 27.43 -13.09
CA GLN A 96 0.61 28.55 -12.40
C GLN A 96 1.17 28.72 -10.99
N LEU A 97 1.26 27.63 -10.21
CA LEU A 97 1.89 27.62 -8.89
C LEU A 97 3.32 28.16 -8.97
N PHE A 98 4.16 27.68 -9.89
CA PHE A 98 5.54 28.19 -10.02
C PHE A 98 5.60 29.72 -10.24
N ARG A 99 4.71 30.26 -11.08
CA ARG A 99 4.67 31.70 -11.36
C ARG A 99 4.22 32.51 -10.14
N TYR A 100 3.16 32.06 -9.47
CA TYR A 100 2.58 32.74 -8.32
C TYR A 100 3.45 32.63 -7.07
N PHE A 101 4.08 31.48 -6.86
CA PHE A 101 5.01 31.27 -5.75
C PHE A 101 6.18 32.26 -5.83
N ALA A 102 6.68 32.56 -7.03
CA ALA A 102 7.81 33.48 -7.22
C ALA A 102 7.49 34.96 -6.98
N VAL A 103 6.21 35.35 -6.93
CA VAL A 103 5.77 36.75 -6.82
C VAL A 103 4.91 37.02 -5.57
N THR A 104 4.77 36.04 -4.69
CA THR A 104 4.03 36.14 -3.43
C THR A 104 4.93 35.77 -2.26
N ASN A 105 4.48 36.07 -1.03
CA ASN A 105 5.14 35.62 0.19
C ASN A 105 4.84 34.15 0.52
N ALA A 106 4.16 33.42 -0.37
CA ALA A 106 3.81 32.03 -0.13
C ALA A 106 5.07 31.18 0.00
N ARG A 107 5.10 30.34 1.03
CA ARG A 107 6.20 29.42 1.30
C ARG A 107 5.78 27.96 1.15
N ILE A 108 4.48 27.73 0.94
CA ILE A 108 3.88 26.43 0.72
C ILE A 108 2.97 26.50 -0.51
N ALA A 109 3.06 25.49 -1.38
CA ALA A 109 2.14 25.30 -2.49
C ALA A 109 1.53 23.90 -2.46
N ILE A 110 0.28 23.79 -2.87
CA ILE A 110 -0.46 22.53 -2.91
C ILE A 110 -1.02 22.34 -4.31
N LEU A 111 -0.67 21.23 -4.95
CA LEU A 111 -1.29 20.78 -6.19
C LEU A 111 -2.17 19.56 -5.90
N THR A 112 -3.44 19.61 -6.27
CA THR A 112 -4.38 18.54 -5.91
C THR A 112 -5.45 18.26 -6.97
N ASN A 113 -5.95 17.03 -7.02
CA ASN A 113 -7.19 16.66 -7.72
C ASN A 113 -8.31 16.29 -6.73
N GLY A 114 -8.17 16.66 -5.46
CA GLY A 114 -9.11 16.32 -4.39
C GLY A 114 -8.89 14.93 -3.77
N GLU A 115 -8.18 14.02 -4.44
CA GLU A 115 -7.80 12.69 -3.95
C GLU A 115 -6.33 12.66 -3.50
N VAL A 116 -5.44 13.13 -4.37
CA VAL A 116 -4.00 13.22 -4.13
C VAL A 116 -3.62 14.68 -3.94
N TYR A 117 -2.94 14.99 -2.84
CA TYR A 117 -2.43 16.32 -2.51
C TYR A 117 -0.90 16.27 -2.48
N GLN A 118 -0.26 17.06 -3.33
CA GLN A 118 1.19 17.21 -3.39
C GLN A 118 1.56 18.57 -2.80
N PHE A 119 2.39 18.56 -1.75
CA PHE A 119 2.81 19.75 -1.02
C PHE A 119 4.24 20.10 -1.37
N PHE A 120 4.46 21.36 -1.73
CA PHE A 120 5.72 21.92 -2.20
C PHE A 120 6.14 23.08 -1.31
N THR A 121 7.43 23.35 -1.31
CA THR A 121 8.06 24.45 -0.61
C THR A 121 9.23 24.98 -1.45
N ASP A 122 10.09 25.82 -0.90
CA ASP A 122 11.20 26.50 -1.58
C ASP A 122 12.54 26.25 -0.87
N LEU A 123 12.80 24.98 -0.54
CA LEU A 123 14.02 24.58 0.15
C LEU A 123 15.25 24.68 -0.75
N ASP A 124 15.09 24.45 -2.05
CA ASP A 124 16.21 24.47 -2.99
C ASP A 124 16.68 25.90 -3.29
N ALA A 125 15.75 26.85 -3.39
CA ALA A 125 16.05 28.26 -3.61
C ALA A 125 14.92 29.14 -3.04
N PRO A 126 15.24 30.21 -2.30
CA PRO A 126 14.22 31.12 -1.74
C PRO A 126 13.27 31.67 -2.80
N ASN A 127 11.97 31.67 -2.49
CA ASN A 127 10.90 32.13 -3.38
C ASN A 127 10.83 31.39 -4.72
N ARG A 128 11.38 30.17 -4.79
CA ARG A 128 11.26 29.30 -5.96
C ARG A 128 10.74 27.95 -5.50
N MET A 129 9.52 27.64 -5.92
CA MET A 129 8.92 26.34 -5.65
C MET A 129 9.82 25.19 -6.14
N ASP A 130 10.05 24.22 -5.28
CA ASP A 130 10.77 22.99 -5.56
C ASP A 130 10.03 22.15 -6.63
N GLU A 131 10.78 21.41 -7.44
CA GLU A 131 10.19 20.53 -8.46
C GLU A 131 9.53 19.27 -7.87
N LYS A 132 9.97 18.86 -6.67
CA LYS A 132 9.49 17.66 -6.00
C LYS A 132 8.74 18.02 -4.73
N PRO A 133 7.58 17.38 -4.48
CA PRO A 133 6.85 17.61 -3.24
C PRO A 133 7.62 17.03 -2.05
N PHE A 134 7.53 17.70 -0.91
CA PHE A 134 8.07 17.20 0.36
C PHE A 134 7.07 16.25 1.05
N LEU A 135 5.77 16.41 0.80
CA LEU A 135 4.71 15.56 1.32
C LEU A 135 3.71 15.23 0.21
N VAL A 136 3.28 13.98 0.15
CA VAL A 136 2.22 13.51 -0.75
C VAL A 136 1.20 12.76 0.08
N LEU A 137 -0.02 13.27 0.11
CA LEU A 137 -1.16 12.62 0.76
C LEU A 137 -2.04 12.00 -0.31
N ASP A 138 -2.24 10.69 -0.24
CA ASP A 138 -3.22 9.96 -1.04
C ASP A 138 -4.40 9.57 -0.14
N LEU A 139 -5.59 10.07 -0.43
CA LEU A 139 -6.78 9.75 0.37
C LEU A 139 -7.31 8.32 0.14
N ASN A 140 -6.85 7.61 -0.90
CA ASN A 140 -7.13 6.19 -1.06
C ASN A 140 -6.21 5.30 -0.22
N ASP A 141 -5.00 5.78 0.07
CA ASP A 141 -3.97 5.05 0.82
C ASP A 141 -3.22 6.01 1.75
N ILE A 142 -3.87 6.35 2.88
CA ILE A 142 -3.32 7.30 3.84
C ILE A 142 -2.20 6.62 4.63
N ASP A 143 -0.99 7.15 4.51
CA ASP A 143 0.12 6.81 5.40
C ASP A 143 -0.05 7.54 6.74
N ASP A 144 -0.43 6.81 7.79
CA ASP A 144 -0.65 7.35 9.13
C ASP A 144 0.59 8.06 9.70
N SER A 145 1.79 7.72 9.23
CA SER A 145 3.02 8.39 9.66
C SER A 145 3.12 9.85 9.20
N LEU A 146 2.31 10.24 8.20
CA LEU A 146 2.25 11.61 7.68
C LEU A 146 1.24 12.48 8.44
N LEU A 147 0.36 11.91 9.27
CA LEU A 147 -0.69 12.68 9.96
C LEU A 147 -0.14 13.80 10.86
N PRO A 148 0.93 13.60 11.66
CA PRO A 148 1.50 14.68 12.46
C PRO A 148 1.99 15.85 11.60
N GLU A 149 2.55 15.55 10.43
CA GLU A 149 3.08 16.55 9.50
C GLU A 149 1.97 17.29 8.77
N LEU A 150 0.90 16.57 8.39
CA LEU A 150 -0.30 17.17 7.84
C LEU A 150 -1.00 18.10 8.85
N GLN A 151 -1.02 17.71 10.13
CA GLN A 151 -1.65 18.51 11.19
C GLN A 151 -0.93 19.84 11.42
N LYS A 152 0.40 19.92 11.21
CA LYS A 152 1.15 21.19 11.28
C LYS A 152 0.65 22.24 10.29
N LEU A 153 0.00 21.82 9.19
CA LEU A 153 -0.60 22.73 8.21
C LEU A 153 -1.96 23.28 8.66
N SER A 154 -2.52 22.81 9.78
CA SER A 154 -3.79 23.29 10.31
C SER A 154 -3.64 24.66 10.97
N LYS A 155 -4.64 25.52 10.78
CA LYS A 155 -4.70 26.91 11.28
C LYS A 155 -4.19 27.10 12.71
N ASP A 156 -4.70 26.28 13.64
CA ASP A 156 -4.47 26.42 15.09
C ASP A 156 -3.02 26.16 15.52
N VAL A 157 -2.27 25.39 14.72
CA VAL A 157 -0.89 24.96 15.04
C VAL A 157 0.10 25.34 13.93
N PHE A 158 -0.35 26.13 12.94
CA PHE A 158 0.47 26.51 11.81
C PHE A 158 1.67 27.34 12.25
N ASP A 159 2.85 26.75 12.08
CA ASP A 159 4.15 27.38 12.27
C ASP A 159 5.00 27.12 11.03
N LEU A 160 5.25 28.18 10.27
CA LEU A 160 5.95 28.08 9.00
C LEU A 160 7.35 27.51 9.18
N ASP A 161 8.11 27.99 10.16
CA ASP A 161 9.50 27.56 10.35
C ASP A 161 9.59 26.06 10.69
N SER A 162 8.69 25.57 11.56
CA SER A 162 8.57 24.14 11.86
C SER A 162 8.20 23.32 10.61
N ILE A 163 7.29 23.80 9.77
CA ILE A 163 6.88 23.10 8.54
C ILE A 163 8.04 23.03 7.55
N ILE A 164 8.77 24.13 7.33
CA ILE A 164 9.92 24.18 6.41
C ILE A 164 11.03 23.22 6.88
N ASN A 165 11.33 23.19 8.17
CA ASN A 165 12.30 22.25 8.73
C ASN A 165 11.88 20.79 8.53
N ALA A 166 10.60 20.47 8.81
CA ALA A 166 10.06 19.13 8.59
C ALA A 166 10.04 18.75 7.10
N ALA A 167 9.73 19.71 6.22
CA ALA A 167 9.75 19.53 4.78
C ALA A 167 11.15 19.14 4.28
N GLY A 168 12.20 19.73 4.83
CA GLY A 168 13.60 19.37 4.52
C GLY A 168 13.87 17.90 4.78
N GLU A 169 13.52 17.43 5.97
CA GLU A 169 13.70 16.03 6.36
C GLU A 169 12.83 15.08 5.50
N LEU A 170 11.54 15.39 5.35
CA LEU A 170 10.59 14.59 4.58
C LEU A 170 10.98 14.46 3.10
N LYS A 171 11.46 15.55 2.49
CA LYS A 171 11.97 15.55 1.12
C LYS A 171 13.08 14.52 0.94
N TYR A 172 14.11 14.56 1.79
CA TYR A 172 15.22 13.62 1.71
C TYR A 172 14.83 12.19 2.08
N ILE A 173 14.00 11.98 3.10
CA ILE A 173 13.49 10.64 3.43
C ILE A 173 12.71 10.05 2.25
N GLY A 174 11.84 10.84 1.62
CA GLY A 174 11.07 10.42 0.46
C GLY A 174 11.97 10.08 -0.75
N GLU A 175 12.98 10.91 -1.02
CA GLU A 175 13.98 10.61 -2.05
C GLU A 175 14.78 9.35 -1.75
N LEU A 176 15.27 9.18 -0.53
CA LEU A 176 16.01 8.00 -0.10
C LEU A 176 15.14 6.74 -0.23
N LYS A 177 13.88 6.77 0.20
CA LYS A 177 12.93 5.65 0.02
C LYS A 177 12.76 5.29 -1.46
N ARG A 178 12.59 6.28 -2.35
CA ARG A 178 12.47 6.04 -3.80
C ARG A 178 13.74 5.44 -4.39
N THR A 179 14.91 5.97 -4.02
CA THR A 179 16.21 5.45 -4.47
C THR A 179 16.42 4.01 -3.98
N LEU A 180 16.13 3.71 -2.71
CA LEU A 180 16.20 2.35 -2.17
C LEU A 180 15.25 1.40 -2.90
N ALA A 181 14.02 1.80 -3.15
CA ALA A 181 13.05 1.01 -3.90
C ALA A 181 13.53 0.72 -5.34
N ALA A 182 14.16 1.69 -5.99
CA ALA A 182 14.77 1.50 -7.31
C ALA A 182 15.91 0.49 -7.25
N GLN A 183 16.84 0.62 -6.28
CA GLN A 183 17.95 -0.33 -6.08
C GLN A 183 17.46 -1.75 -5.78
N PHE A 184 16.34 -1.91 -5.07
CA PHE A 184 15.77 -3.25 -4.80
C PHE A 184 15.11 -3.88 -6.03
N ARG A 185 14.54 -3.07 -6.92
CA ARG A 185 13.92 -3.53 -8.18
C ARG A 185 14.97 -3.84 -9.25
N GLU A 186 15.91 -2.94 -9.41
CA GLU A 186 16.98 -2.97 -10.40
C GLU A 186 18.28 -2.45 -9.76
N PRO A 187 19.05 -3.35 -9.12
CA PRO A 187 20.31 -2.98 -8.46
C PRO A 187 21.33 -2.39 -9.44
N GLU A 188 21.85 -1.21 -9.12
CA GLU A 188 22.99 -0.62 -9.83
C GLU A 188 24.32 -1.26 -9.40
N ASP A 189 25.35 -1.16 -10.24
CA ASP A 189 26.64 -1.82 -9.97
C ASP A 189 27.29 -1.34 -8.67
N GLU A 190 27.15 -0.07 -8.32
CA GLU A 190 27.68 0.45 -7.06
C GLU A 190 27.02 -0.20 -5.84
N TRP A 191 25.70 -0.41 -5.90
CA TRP A 191 24.94 -1.10 -4.85
C TRP A 191 25.31 -2.58 -4.77
N VAL A 192 25.41 -3.25 -5.91
CA VAL A 192 25.85 -4.65 -5.99
C VAL A 192 27.25 -4.81 -5.44
N LYS A 193 28.20 -3.95 -5.83
CA LYS A 193 29.57 -3.95 -5.34
C LYS A 193 29.64 -3.71 -3.84
N PHE A 194 28.88 -2.73 -3.33
CA PHE A 194 28.79 -2.41 -1.91
C PHE A 194 28.37 -3.64 -1.08
N LEU A 195 27.36 -4.38 -1.51
CA LEU A 195 26.91 -5.59 -0.80
C LEU A 195 27.90 -6.75 -0.98
N THR A 196 28.42 -6.93 -2.20
CA THR A 196 29.32 -8.03 -2.55
C THR A 196 30.60 -8.00 -1.72
N THR A 197 31.23 -6.82 -1.57
CA THR A 197 32.50 -6.69 -0.85
C THR A 197 32.39 -6.97 0.66
N ARG A 198 31.17 -7.05 1.21
CA ARG A 198 30.93 -7.41 2.61
C ARG A 198 30.78 -8.91 2.84
N VAL A 199 30.48 -9.67 1.80
CA VAL A 199 30.17 -11.11 1.90
C VAL A 199 31.11 -11.98 1.07
N TYR A 200 31.84 -11.38 0.13
CA TYR A 200 32.78 -12.05 -0.77
C TYR A 200 34.16 -11.41 -0.68
N THR A 201 35.17 -12.22 -0.39
CA THR A 201 36.55 -11.79 -0.14
C THR A 201 37.43 -11.75 -1.41
N GLY A 202 36.94 -12.28 -2.53
CA GLY A 202 37.68 -12.29 -3.80
C GLY A 202 37.57 -10.99 -4.58
N PRO A 203 38.30 -10.86 -5.70
CA PRO A 203 38.24 -9.67 -6.54
C PRO A 203 36.86 -9.52 -7.20
N TYR A 204 36.35 -8.29 -7.25
CA TYR A 204 35.09 -7.93 -7.91
C TYR A 204 35.29 -7.89 -9.43
N THR A 205 35.36 -9.07 -10.06
CA THR A 205 35.49 -9.25 -11.51
C THR A 205 34.12 -9.16 -12.21
N GLN A 206 34.10 -9.06 -13.54
CA GLN A 206 32.85 -9.03 -14.31
C GLN A 206 31.96 -10.24 -14.03
N ARG A 207 32.54 -11.44 -13.95
CA ARG A 207 31.80 -12.68 -13.62
C ARG A 207 31.18 -12.63 -12.22
N VAL A 208 31.92 -12.10 -11.25
CA VAL A 208 31.42 -11.91 -9.87
C VAL A 208 30.31 -10.87 -9.88
N ARG A 209 30.48 -9.74 -10.56
CA ARG A 209 29.43 -8.73 -10.73
C ARG A 209 28.14 -9.34 -11.28
N GLU A 210 28.18 -10.03 -12.42
CA GLU A 210 27.00 -10.62 -13.05
C GLU A 210 26.28 -11.63 -12.12
N GLN A 211 27.06 -12.48 -11.43
CA GLN A 211 26.52 -13.42 -10.45
C GLN A 211 25.86 -12.68 -9.28
N PHE A 212 26.55 -11.71 -8.70
CA PHE A 212 26.06 -11.00 -7.52
C PHE A 212 24.93 -10.02 -7.83
N THR A 213 24.82 -9.47 -9.04
CA THR A 213 23.64 -8.69 -9.45
C THR A 213 22.37 -9.53 -9.34
N SER A 214 22.41 -10.78 -9.82
CA SER A 214 21.28 -11.70 -9.70
C SER A 214 20.98 -12.07 -8.24
N LEU A 215 22.02 -12.35 -7.45
CA LEU A 215 21.88 -12.69 -6.03
C LEU A 215 21.34 -11.51 -5.20
N VAL A 216 21.84 -10.29 -5.41
CA VAL A 216 21.40 -9.08 -4.73
C VAL A 216 19.94 -8.78 -5.04
N LYS A 217 19.53 -8.89 -6.31
CA LYS A 217 18.12 -8.74 -6.70
C LYS A 217 17.23 -9.76 -6.01
N LYS A 218 17.64 -11.04 -5.99
CA LYS A 218 16.90 -12.12 -5.32
C LYS A 218 16.81 -11.87 -3.81
N ALA A 219 17.93 -11.56 -3.16
CA ALA A 219 18.00 -11.30 -1.72
C ALA A 219 17.16 -10.09 -1.32
N SER A 220 17.19 -9.00 -2.11
CA SER A 220 16.40 -7.79 -1.84
C SER A 220 14.89 -8.07 -1.88
N LYS A 221 14.44 -8.85 -2.87
CA LYS A 221 13.03 -9.27 -2.97
C LYS A 221 12.62 -10.17 -1.79
N GLN A 222 13.45 -11.16 -1.44
CA GLN A 222 13.19 -12.05 -0.31
C GLN A 222 13.12 -11.26 1.01
N PHE A 223 14.10 -10.39 1.26
CA PHE A 223 14.13 -9.55 2.46
C PHE A 223 12.88 -8.69 2.63
N LEU A 224 12.41 -8.03 1.56
CA LEU A 224 11.17 -7.24 1.61
C LEU A 224 9.95 -8.10 1.96
N ASN A 225 9.83 -9.27 1.34
CA ASN A 225 8.74 -10.20 1.62
C ASN A 225 8.78 -10.70 3.06
N ASP A 226 9.96 -11.04 3.57
CA ASP A 226 10.16 -11.49 4.94
C ASP A 226 9.77 -10.40 5.94
N GLN A 227 10.16 -9.15 5.69
CA GLN A 227 9.77 -8.00 6.54
C GLN A 227 8.26 -7.73 6.51
N ALA A 228 7.61 -7.83 5.35
CA ALA A 228 6.16 -7.71 5.25
C ALA A 228 5.44 -8.83 6.03
N ASN A 229 5.91 -10.07 5.87
CA ASN A 229 5.40 -11.24 6.57
C ASN A 229 5.62 -11.14 8.09
N GLU A 230 6.77 -10.64 8.53
CA GLU A 230 7.06 -10.44 9.95
C GLU A 230 6.13 -9.40 10.58
N ARG A 231 5.85 -8.29 9.89
CA ARG A 231 4.87 -7.29 10.33
C ARG A 231 3.46 -7.87 10.40
N LEU A 232 3.05 -8.64 9.40
CA LEU A 232 1.76 -9.36 9.42
C LEU A 232 1.67 -10.29 10.63
N LYS A 233 2.68 -11.12 10.86
CA LYS A 233 2.75 -12.05 12.01
C LYS A 233 2.66 -11.31 13.35
N LYS A 234 3.34 -10.16 13.48
CA LYS A 234 3.27 -9.32 14.68
C LYS A 234 1.90 -8.67 14.88
N ALA A 235 1.28 -8.18 13.81
CA ALA A 235 -0.05 -7.57 13.85
C ALA A 235 -1.17 -8.58 14.12
N LEU A 236 -0.98 -9.84 13.71
CA LEU A 236 -1.91 -10.96 13.94
C LEU A 236 -1.82 -11.55 15.36
N GLY A 237 -0.94 -11.02 16.21
CA GLY A 237 -0.70 -11.49 17.57
C GLY A 237 0.19 -12.75 17.59
N SER A 238 1.17 -12.74 18.50
CA SER A 238 2.15 -13.80 18.70
C SER A 238 1.55 -15.21 18.72
N GLN A 239 1.63 -15.92 17.60
CA GLN A 239 1.94 -17.34 17.62
C GLN A 239 3.41 -17.45 17.24
N THR A 240 4.23 -17.68 18.26
CA THR A 240 5.66 -17.91 18.14
C THR A 240 5.88 -19.13 17.25
N PHE A 241 6.24 -18.90 15.99
CA PHE A 241 6.85 -19.93 15.16
C PHE A 241 8.36 -19.82 15.34
N THR A 242 8.90 -20.71 16.15
CA THR A 242 10.34 -20.95 16.29
C THR A 242 10.88 -21.29 14.90
N GLN A 243 11.71 -20.42 14.33
CA GLN A 243 12.55 -20.78 13.19
C GLN A 243 13.67 -21.68 13.70
N ILE A 244 13.83 -22.86 13.10
CA ILE A 244 15.06 -23.65 13.20
C ILE A 244 15.80 -23.47 11.88
N ASP A 245 17.04 -22.99 11.99
CA ASP A 245 18.01 -22.85 10.92
C ASP A 245 18.31 -24.20 10.25
N ASP A 246 18.12 -24.27 8.93
CA ASP A 246 18.69 -25.34 8.10
C ASP A 246 20.09 -24.91 7.63
N SER A 247 21.08 -25.08 8.52
CA SER A 247 22.47 -25.20 8.12
C SER A 247 22.84 -26.67 7.95
N ALA A 248 23.31 -26.97 6.74
CA ALA A 248 23.93 -28.22 6.28
C ALA A 248 22.97 -29.35 5.88
N ILE A 249 22.99 -29.71 4.58
CA ILE A 249 23.73 -30.87 4.04
C ILE A 249 23.58 -30.86 2.50
N LEU A 250 24.70 -30.78 1.78
CA LEU A 250 24.79 -31.20 0.38
C LEU A 250 24.71 -32.74 0.32
N PRO A 251 24.07 -33.31 -0.71
CA PRO A 251 24.88 -34.23 -1.53
C PRO A 251 24.62 -34.19 -3.04
N LYS A 252 25.75 -34.31 -3.74
CA LYS A 252 26.04 -35.02 -5.00
C LYS A 252 24.90 -35.56 -5.88
N VAL A 253 25.03 -35.15 -7.14
CA VAL A 253 24.57 -35.77 -8.40
C VAL A 253 24.79 -37.29 -8.45
N THR A 254 23.76 -38.05 -8.84
CA THR A 254 23.81 -39.13 -9.86
C THR A 254 22.41 -39.48 -10.37
N SER A 255 22.26 -39.40 -11.70
CA SER A 255 21.36 -40.04 -12.67
C SER A 255 20.25 -41.03 -12.24
N GLU A 256 19.05 -40.74 -12.76
CA GLU A 256 17.82 -41.53 -13.06
C GLU A 256 17.98 -43.00 -13.55
N PRO A 257 16.89 -43.84 -13.67
CA PRO A 257 15.46 -43.49 -13.80
C PRO A 257 14.39 -44.27 -12.97
N VAL A 258 13.24 -43.58 -12.85
CA VAL A 258 11.80 -43.95 -12.72
C VAL A 258 11.43 -45.45 -12.73
N VAL A 259 10.70 -45.97 -11.72
CA VAL A 259 9.20 -46.14 -11.67
C VAL A 259 8.69 -46.54 -10.27
N GLU A 260 7.61 -45.88 -9.83
CA GLU A 260 6.55 -46.27 -8.88
C GLU A 260 6.88 -46.92 -7.51
N SER A 261 6.83 -46.09 -6.46
CA SER A 261 6.12 -46.40 -5.22
C SER A 261 5.91 -45.11 -4.40
N ASP A 262 4.82 -44.40 -4.70
CA ASP A 262 4.39 -43.22 -3.93
C ASP A 262 3.81 -43.63 -2.58
N LEU A 263 4.70 -43.82 -1.61
CA LEU A 263 4.44 -43.69 -0.18
C LEU A 263 5.64 -42.99 0.45
N ALA A 264 5.78 -41.68 0.21
CA ALA A 264 6.56 -40.84 1.10
C ALA A 264 5.65 -40.49 2.30
N GLU A 265 5.74 -41.30 3.34
CA GLU A 265 5.39 -40.91 4.70
C GLU A 265 6.19 -39.65 5.05
N ALA A 266 5.56 -38.49 4.86
CA ALA A 266 6.02 -37.26 5.47
C ALA A 266 5.67 -37.32 6.96
N ASP A 267 6.69 -37.56 7.76
CA ASP A 267 6.65 -37.51 9.20
C ASP A 267 6.44 -36.05 9.64
N GLY A 268 5.21 -35.74 10.07
CA GLY A 268 4.83 -34.45 10.65
C GLY A 268 3.54 -33.86 10.06
N ILE A 269 2.62 -33.46 10.94
CA ILE A 269 1.49 -32.58 10.61
C ILE A 269 2.09 -31.18 10.44
N ALA A 270 2.58 -30.85 9.24
CA ALA A 270 3.21 -29.58 8.93
C ALA A 270 2.32 -28.81 7.96
N THR A 271 1.54 -27.87 8.50
CA THR A 271 0.69 -26.98 7.70
C THR A 271 1.54 -26.16 6.76
N THR A 272 1.33 -26.35 5.46
CA THR A 272 2.05 -25.65 4.39
C THR A 272 1.49 -24.24 4.15
N LEU A 273 2.32 -23.35 3.61
CA LEU A 273 1.88 -21.99 3.22
C LEU A 273 0.72 -22.04 2.23
N GLU A 274 0.75 -23.01 1.32
CA GLU A 274 -0.27 -23.23 0.30
C GLU A 274 -1.63 -23.65 0.90
N GLU A 275 -1.63 -24.48 1.94
CA GLU A 275 -2.86 -24.81 2.69
C GLU A 275 -3.44 -23.60 3.44
N ILE A 276 -2.57 -22.73 3.98
CA ILE A 276 -2.99 -21.49 4.63
C ILE A 276 -3.62 -20.53 3.61
N GLU A 277 -3.01 -20.36 2.45
CA GLU A 277 -3.53 -19.53 1.37
C GLU A 277 -4.88 -20.07 0.85
N GLY A 278 -4.98 -21.37 0.61
CA GLY A 278 -6.24 -22.03 0.24
C GLY A 278 -7.33 -21.84 1.29
N TYR A 279 -6.99 -21.93 2.59
CA TYR A 279 -7.93 -21.64 3.67
C TYR A 279 -8.40 -20.19 3.68
N GLN A 280 -7.51 -19.21 3.45
CA GLN A 280 -7.90 -17.80 3.39
C GLN A 280 -8.86 -17.55 2.22
N ILE A 281 -8.65 -18.20 1.08
CA ILE A 281 -9.56 -18.11 -0.07
C ILE A 281 -10.94 -18.68 0.29
N VAL A 282 -11.01 -19.90 0.84
CA VAL A 282 -12.28 -20.50 1.29
C VAL A 282 -12.98 -19.62 2.33
N ARG A 283 -12.23 -19.09 3.30
CA ARG A 283 -12.73 -18.19 4.35
C ARG A 283 -13.26 -16.87 3.78
N ALA A 284 -12.60 -16.30 2.78
CA ALA A 284 -13.05 -15.09 2.10
C ALA A 284 -14.32 -15.33 1.27
N ILE A 285 -14.47 -16.52 0.67
CA ILE A 285 -15.66 -16.88 -0.10
C ILE A 285 -16.91 -16.97 0.78
N VAL A 286 -16.79 -17.61 1.95
CA VAL A 286 -17.93 -17.89 2.83
C VAL A 286 -18.24 -16.76 3.81
N CYS A 287 -17.41 -15.71 3.87
CA CYS A 287 -17.62 -14.59 4.78
C CYS A 287 -18.85 -13.74 4.42
N SER A 288 -19.40 -13.90 3.22
CA SER A 288 -20.68 -13.34 2.81
C SER A 288 -21.87 -13.89 3.59
N ASP A 289 -21.76 -15.11 4.12
CA ASP A 289 -22.86 -15.85 4.76
C ASP A 289 -22.62 -16.07 6.26
N VAL A 290 -21.36 -16.14 6.72
CA VAL A 290 -21.00 -16.29 8.14
C VAL A 290 -19.85 -15.38 8.56
N LYS A 291 -19.83 -14.99 9.84
CA LYS A 291 -18.72 -14.21 10.39
C LYS A 291 -17.38 -14.97 10.22
N PRO A 292 -16.30 -14.30 9.79
CA PRO A 292 -14.98 -14.93 9.61
C PRO A 292 -14.40 -15.61 10.86
N SER A 293 -14.88 -15.25 12.05
CA SER A 293 -14.50 -15.86 13.33
C SER A 293 -15.11 -17.25 13.55
N ARG A 294 -16.05 -17.68 12.71
CA ARG A 294 -16.71 -19.00 12.77
C ARG A 294 -16.06 -20.01 11.83
N VAL A 295 -15.08 -19.62 11.02
CA VAL A 295 -14.42 -20.48 10.04
C VAL A 295 -13.04 -20.86 10.56
N PHE A 296 -12.86 -22.13 10.88
CA PHE A 296 -11.66 -22.67 11.51
C PHE A 296 -10.92 -23.61 10.57
N GLN A 297 -9.60 -23.70 10.75
CA GLN A 297 -8.76 -24.67 10.06
C GLN A 297 -8.30 -25.77 11.02
N ARG A 298 -8.23 -27.00 10.54
CA ARG A 298 -7.56 -28.10 11.24
C ARG A 298 -6.72 -28.90 10.26
N ASP A 299 -5.45 -29.05 10.59
CA ASP A 299 -4.54 -29.86 9.80
C ASP A 299 -4.74 -31.35 10.14
N ALA A 300 -4.90 -32.17 9.11
CA ALA A 300 -4.96 -33.61 9.22
C ALA A 300 -3.96 -34.25 8.24
N LYS A 301 -3.43 -35.42 8.59
CA LYS A 301 -2.39 -36.12 7.82
C LYS A 301 -2.65 -36.27 6.31
N SER A 302 -3.92 -36.27 5.89
CA SER A 302 -4.32 -36.53 4.50
C SER A 302 -4.99 -35.34 3.82
N TYR A 303 -5.26 -34.25 4.55
CA TYR A 303 -5.92 -33.05 4.05
C TYR A 303 -5.93 -31.93 5.09
N PHE A 304 -6.04 -30.71 4.61
CA PHE A 304 -6.31 -29.53 5.43
C PHE A 304 -7.82 -29.28 5.53
N ALA A 305 -8.38 -29.37 6.73
CA ALA A 305 -9.81 -29.23 6.96
C ALA A 305 -10.21 -27.76 7.18
N VAL A 306 -11.22 -27.30 6.46
CA VAL A 306 -11.90 -26.01 6.73
C VAL A 306 -13.27 -26.31 7.33
N LEU A 307 -13.51 -25.84 8.55
CA LEU A 307 -14.66 -26.22 9.38
C LEU A 307 -15.46 -24.99 9.81
N LEU A 308 -16.78 -25.17 9.97
CA LEU A 308 -17.63 -24.19 10.63
C LEU A 308 -17.71 -24.47 12.14
N ASP A 309 -17.56 -23.43 12.95
CA ASP A 309 -17.62 -23.45 14.43
C ASP A 309 -16.66 -24.45 15.08
N ASP A 310 -15.49 -24.69 14.47
CA ASP A 310 -14.49 -25.67 14.93
C ASP A 310 -15.07 -27.09 15.15
N ASN A 311 -16.08 -27.46 14.37
CA ASN A 311 -16.81 -28.72 14.51
C ASN A 311 -16.55 -29.67 13.34
N ASN A 312 -15.97 -30.84 13.63
CA ASN A 312 -15.69 -31.88 12.62
C ASN A 312 -16.95 -32.42 11.90
N ARG A 313 -18.16 -32.17 12.42
CA ARG A 313 -19.44 -32.52 11.79
C ARG A 313 -20.00 -31.41 10.88
N ARG A 314 -19.29 -30.30 10.77
CA ARG A 314 -19.62 -29.14 9.91
C ARG A 314 -18.45 -28.77 8.99
N PRO A 315 -17.97 -29.71 8.15
CA PRO A 315 -16.90 -29.39 7.21
C PRO A 315 -17.43 -28.51 6.07
N ILE A 316 -16.68 -27.45 5.76
CA ILE A 316 -16.92 -26.52 4.65
C ILE A 316 -16.15 -26.99 3.42
N ALA A 317 -14.87 -27.33 3.60
CA ALA A 317 -14.01 -27.84 2.54
C ALA A 317 -12.88 -28.73 3.11
N ARG A 318 -12.27 -29.53 2.25
CA ARG A 318 -10.99 -30.22 2.52
C ARG A 318 -10.00 -29.90 1.42
N LEU A 319 -8.83 -29.40 1.76
CA LEU A 319 -7.77 -29.10 0.79
C LEU A 319 -6.79 -30.28 0.77
N HIS A 320 -6.64 -30.90 -0.39
CA HIS A 320 -5.73 -32.03 -0.58
C HIS A 320 -4.54 -31.57 -1.42
N PHE A 321 -3.58 -30.89 -0.79
CA PHE A 321 -2.40 -30.32 -1.47
C PHE A 321 -1.15 -31.18 -1.31
N ASN A 322 -1.26 -32.32 -0.64
CA ASN A 322 -0.15 -33.21 -0.29
C ASN A 322 0.37 -34.04 -1.50
N ARG A 323 -0.09 -33.77 -2.72
CA ARG A 323 0.23 -34.51 -3.95
C ARG A 323 0.44 -33.55 -5.12
N THR A 324 1.11 -34.03 -6.17
CA THR A 324 1.37 -33.27 -7.41
C THR A 324 0.10 -32.72 -8.05
N GLN A 325 -0.99 -33.51 -8.09
CA GLN A 325 -2.33 -33.01 -8.42
C GLN A 325 -3.05 -32.59 -7.14
N LYS A 326 -3.50 -31.35 -7.11
CA LYS A 326 -4.25 -30.77 -5.99
C LYS A 326 -5.74 -31.05 -6.17
N TYR A 327 -6.44 -31.20 -5.04
CA TYR A 327 -7.90 -31.33 -5.05
C TYR A 327 -8.54 -30.48 -3.96
N ILE A 328 -9.74 -29.98 -4.25
CA ILE A 328 -10.67 -29.44 -3.27
C ILE A 328 -11.80 -30.45 -3.03
N GLY A 329 -12.00 -30.83 -1.77
CA GLY A 329 -13.12 -31.63 -1.29
C GLY A 329 -14.30 -30.73 -0.96
N LEU A 330 -15.38 -30.86 -1.72
CA LEU A 330 -16.64 -30.15 -1.54
C LEU A 330 -17.70 -31.09 -0.95
N PHE A 331 -18.63 -30.56 -0.16
CA PHE A 331 -19.68 -31.35 0.50
C PHE A 331 -21.05 -31.04 -0.11
N ASP A 332 -21.83 -32.09 -0.38
CA ASP A 332 -23.20 -31.98 -0.85
C ASP A 332 -24.24 -31.98 0.29
N GLU A 333 -25.53 -31.95 -0.05
CA GLU A 333 -26.65 -31.97 0.93
C GLU A 333 -26.68 -33.24 1.79
N HIS A 334 -26.10 -34.34 1.31
CA HIS A 334 -25.98 -35.60 2.04
C HIS A 334 -24.69 -35.71 2.86
N LYS A 335 -23.85 -34.66 2.84
CA LYS A 335 -22.54 -34.56 3.52
C LYS A 335 -21.51 -35.53 2.97
N GLU A 336 -21.67 -35.97 1.73
CA GLU A 336 -20.66 -36.75 1.04
C GLU A 336 -19.59 -35.83 0.43
N GLU A 337 -18.33 -36.23 0.57
CA GLU A 337 -17.19 -35.47 0.03
C GLU A 337 -17.00 -35.83 -1.44
N ARG A 338 -17.04 -34.81 -2.31
CA ARG A 338 -16.61 -34.90 -3.71
C ARG A 338 -15.29 -34.16 -3.89
N ARG A 339 -14.28 -34.88 -4.38
CA ARG A 339 -12.98 -34.28 -4.74
C ARG A 339 -13.01 -33.75 -6.16
N VAL A 340 -12.65 -32.48 -6.32
CA VAL A 340 -12.52 -31.80 -7.60
C VAL A 340 -11.05 -31.44 -7.80
N PRO A 341 -10.43 -31.83 -8.93
CA PRO A 341 -9.04 -31.44 -9.21
C PRO A 341 -8.96 -29.94 -9.44
N ILE A 342 -7.88 -29.33 -8.95
CA ILE A 342 -7.52 -27.94 -9.22
C ILE A 342 -6.05 -27.90 -9.66
N ASP A 343 -5.74 -26.97 -10.54
CA ASP A 343 -4.40 -26.75 -11.07
C ASP A 343 -3.72 -25.57 -10.33
N SER A 344 -4.52 -24.60 -9.89
CA SER A 344 -4.08 -23.44 -9.12
C SER A 344 -4.98 -23.17 -7.90
N LEU A 345 -4.51 -22.35 -6.95
CA LEU A 345 -5.35 -21.91 -5.83
C LEU A 345 -6.49 -20.98 -6.28
N GLU A 346 -6.35 -20.31 -7.42
CA GLU A 346 -7.38 -19.41 -7.95
C GLU A 346 -8.63 -20.18 -8.38
N ASP A 347 -8.48 -21.44 -8.80
CA ASP A 347 -9.57 -22.32 -9.22
C ASP A 347 -10.58 -22.58 -8.08
N ILE A 348 -10.19 -22.35 -6.82
CA ILE A 348 -11.10 -22.43 -5.66
C ILE A 348 -12.27 -21.43 -5.80
N TYR A 349 -12.06 -20.29 -6.46
CA TYR A 349 -13.12 -19.30 -6.71
C TYR A 349 -14.23 -19.83 -7.62
N GLU A 350 -13.93 -20.78 -8.52
CA GLU A 350 -14.93 -21.42 -9.39
C GLU A 350 -15.92 -22.30 -8.60
N HIS A 351 -15.58 -22.63 -7.36
CA HIS A 351 -16.41 -23.44 -6.46
C HIS A 351 -17.10 -22.63 -5.36
N ALA A 352 -17.14 -21.30 -5.50
CA ALA A 352 -17.69 -20.40 -4.49
C ALA A 352 -19.13 -20.73 -4.09
N ASP A 353 -20.00 -21.05 -5.05
CA ASP A 353 -21.41 -21.36 -4.78
C ASP A 353 -21.57 -22.66 -3.98
N ALA A 354 -20.76 -23.68 -4.25
CA ALA A 354 -20.77 -24.93 -3.51
C ALA A 354 -20.28 -24.75 -2.06
N LEU A 355 -19.23 -23.95 -1.86
CA LEU A 355 -18.70 -23.61 -0.53
C LEU A 355 -19.73 -22.84 0.32
N ARG A 356 -20.44 -21.88 -0.30
CA ARG A 356 -21.52 -21.14 0.36
C ARG A 356 -22.73 -22.01 0.65
N ALA A 357 -23.11 -22.90 -0.27
CA ALA A 357 -24.21 -23.84 -0.07
C ALA A 357 -23.91 -24.78 1.11
N SER A 358 -22.66 -25.27 1.23
CA SER A 358 -22.23 -26.09 2.36
C SER A 358 -22.41 -25.37 3.69
N VAL A 359 -21.99 -24.10 3.80
CA VAL A 359 -22.19 -23.29 5.01
C VAL A 359 -23.67 -23.06 5.32
N LYS A 360 -24.48 -22.74 4.31
CA LYS A 360 -25.93 -22.54 4.47
C LYS A 360 -26.65 -23.79 4.97
N GLY A 361 -26.18 -24.98 4.62
CA GLY A 361 -26.71 -26.25 5.13
C GLY A 361 -26.47 -26.50 6.63
N TYR A 362 -25.62 -25.70 7.29
CA TYR A 362 -25.32 -25.81 8.73
C TYR A 362 -25.88 -24.66 9.58
N LEU A 363 -26.37 -23.61 8.94
CA LEU A 363 -27.10 -22.50 9.57
C LEU A 363 -28.56 -22.91 9.78
#